data_AF-A0A1L9AZC8-F1
#
_entry.id   AF-A0A1L9AZC8-F1
#
_cell.length_a   1.000
_cell.length_b   1.000
_cell.length_c   1.000
_cell.angle_alpha   90.00
_cell.angle_beta   90.00
_cell.angle_gamma   90.00
#
_symmetry.space_group_name_H-M   'P 1'
#
loop_
_entity.id
_entity.type
_entity.pdbx_description
1 polymer ?
#
loop_
_entity_poly.entity_id
_entity_poly.type
_entity_poly.pdbx_seq_one_letter_code
_entity_poly.pdbx_strand_id
1 'polypeptide(L)' 'MNQTLPPTLVEILRHIAREEPLTGTVRAFPGMTREDMGRLLEAAAEHLTARPPAESPPPPPPPGVRRPRRPPR' A
#
# COMPACT_ATOMS: atom_id res chain seq x y z
N MET A 1 7.27 -9.78 25.75
CA MET A 1 6.18 -8.92 25.26
C MET A 1 6.08 -9.17 23.76
N ASN A 2 5.11 -9.97 23.32
CA ASN A 2 4.94 -10.28 21.90
C ASN A 2 4.34 -9.06 21.21
N GLN A 3 5.18 -8.24 20.58
CA GLN A 3 4.74 -7.14 19.74
C GLN A 3 4.16 -7.74 18.45
N THR A 4 2.88 -8.09 18.45
CA THR A 4 2.14 -8.37 17.22
C THR A 4 2.07 -7.07 16.45
N LEU A 5 2.87 -6.95 15.39
CA LEU A 5 2.77 -5.85 14.45
C LEU A 5 1.34 -5.80 13.89
N PRO A 6 0.75 -4.61 13.72
CA PRO A 6 -0.57 -4.49 13.12
C PRO A 6 -0.53 -5.04 11.67
N PRO A 7 -1.59 -5.74 11.22
CA PRO A 7 -1.62 -6.34 9.90
C PRO A 7 -1.51 -5.27 8.81
N THR A 8 -0.84 -5.63 7.72
CA THR A 8 -0.69 -4.71 6.58
C THR A 8 -1.99 -4.59 5.79
N LEU A 9 -2.17 -3.50 5.03
CA LEU A 9 -3.36 -3.31 4.19
C LEU A 9 -3.54 -4.45 3.16
N VAL A 10 -2.44 -4.96 2.61
CA VAL A 10 -2.44 -6.11 1.68
C VAL A 10 -2.99 -7.36 2.38
N GLU A 11 -2.57 -7.62 3.62
CA GLU A 11 -3.07 -8.75 4.41
C GLU A 11 -4.56 -8.60 4.77
N ILE A 12 -4.99 -7.39 5.11
CA ILE A 12 -6.40 -7.09 5.40
C ILE A 12 -7.25 -7.36 4.15
N LEU A 13 -6.84 -6.88 2.98
CA LEU A 13 -7.58 -7.09 1.72
C LEU A 13 -7.69 -8.57 1.34
N ARG A 14 -6.58 -9.31 1.44
CA ARG A 14 -6.55 -10.76 1.18
C ARG A 14 -7.36 -11.55 2.20
N HIS A 15 -7.41 -11.09 3.45
CA HIS A 15 -8.26 -11.69 4.47
C HIS A 15 -9.73 -11.50 4.11
N ILE A 16 -10.16 -10.26 3.87
CA ILE A 16 -11.55 -9.92 3.51
C ILE A 16 -11.99 -10.67 2.24
N ALA A 17 -11.11 -10.82 1.24
CA ALA A 17 -11.42 -11.55 0.01
C ALA A 17 -11.79 -13.03 0.26
N ARG A 18 -11.28 -13.62 1.34
CA ARG A 18 -11.49 -15.03 1.72
C ARG A 18 -12.63 -15.21 2.71
N GLU A 19 -12.95 -14.18 3.47
CA GLU A 19 -13.99 -14.27 4.50
C GLU A 19 -15.42 -14.35 3.91
N GLU A 20 -16.32 -14.97 4.66
CA GLU A 20 -17.73 -15.18 4.26
C GLU A 20 -18.67 -13.95 4.34
N PRO A 21 -18.43 -12.84 5.07
CA PRO A 21 -19.44 -11.80 5.23
C PRO A 21 -19.55 -10.81 4.03
N LEU A 22 -18.94 -11.10 2.88
CA LEU A 22 -19.05 -10.25 1.67
C LEU A 22 -20.48 -10.15 1.11
N THR A 23 -21.41 -10.99 1.59
CA THR A 23 -22.82 -11.03 1.16
C THR A 23 -23.54 -9.69 1.37
N GLY A 24 -23.20 -8.92 2.41
CA GLY A 24 -23.79 -7.60 2.66
C GLY A 24 -23.40 -6.59 1.57
N THR A 25 -22.13 -6.62 1.16
CA THR A 25 -21.59 -5.71 0.15
C THR A 25 -22.16 -6.01 -1.24
N VAL A 26 -22.22 -7.29 -1.64
CA VAL A 26 -22.77 -7.67 -2.95
C VAL A 26 -24.27 -7.36 -3.07
N ARG A 27 -25.02 -7.37 -1.96
CA ARG A 27 -26.42 -6.93 -1.96
C ARG A 27 -26.60 -5.45 -2.30
N ALA A 28 -25.60 -4.61 -2.03
CA ALA A 28 -25.63 -3.21 -2.41
C ALA A 28 -25.34 -2.98 -3.91
N PHE A 29 -24.79 -3.97 -4.61
CA PHE A 29 -24.39 -3.90 -6.01
C PHE A 29 -25.09 -4.99 -6.83
N PRO A 30 -26.33 -4.74 -7.32
CA PRO A 30 -27.06 -5.73 -8.10
C PRO A 30 -26.28 -6.14 -9.35
N GLY A 31 -26.12 -7.44 -9.56
CA GLY A 31 -25.33 -8.02 -10.65
C GLY A 31 -23.88 -8.35 -10.30
N MET A 32 -23.41 -8.04 -9.08
CA MET A 32 -22.10 -8.43 -8.59
C MET A 32 -22.19 -9.70 -7.74
N THR A 33 -21.35 -10.69 -8.01
CA THR A 33 -21.28 -11.91 -7.19
C THR A 33 -20.25 -11.77 -6.07
N ARG A 34 -20.30 -12.69 -5.11
CA ARG A 34 -19.27 -12.79 -4.06
C ARG A 34 -17.89 -13.05 -4.66
N GLU A 35 -17.83 -13.90 -5.68
CA GLU A 35 -16.58 -14.24 -6.37
C GLU A 35 -15.99 -13.02 -7.10
N ASP A 36 -16.84 -12.20 -7.72
CA ASP A 36 -16.40 -10.94 -8.36
C ASP A 36 -15.77 -10.00 -7.32
N MET A 37 -16.42 -9.84 -6.17
CA MET A 37 -15.89 -9.01 -5.07
C MET A 37 -14.55 -9.55 -4.54
N GLY A 38 -14.43 -10.86 -4.33
CA GLY A 38 -13.18 -11.50 -3.91
C GLY A 38 -12.05 -11.27 -4.91
N ARG A 39 -12.32 -11.43 -6.21
CA ARG A 39 -11.34 -11.14 -7.28
C ARG A 39 -10.91 -9.68 -7.29
N LEU A 40 -11.83 -8.75 -7.04
CA LEU A 40 -11.54 -7.31 -7.03
C LEU A 40 -10.61 -6.94 -5.85
N LEU A 41 -10.85 -7.52 -4.68
CA LEU A 41 -10.02 -7.31 -3.49
C LEU A 41 -8.62 -7.91 -3.65
N GLU A 42 -8.50 -9.12 -4.23
CA GLU A 42 -7.20 -9.71 -4.55
C GLU A 42 -6.45 -8.86 -5.58
N ALA A 43 -7.11 -8.40 -6.65
CA ALA A 43 -6.48 -7.52 -7.64
C ALA A 43 -5.99 -6.19 -7.03
N ALA A 44 -6.75 -5.61 -6.09
CA ALA A 44 -6.35 -4.42 -5.36
C ALA A 44 -5.10 -4.70 -4.47
N ALA A 45 -5.06 -5.85 -3.80
CA ALA A 45 -3.92 -6.27 -3.00
C ALA A 45 -2.66 -6.46 -3.85
N GLU A 46 -2.79 -7.07 -5.03
CA GLU A 46 -1.69 -7.24 -5.99
C GLU A 46 -1.17 -5.88 -6.49
N HIS A 47 -2.05 -4.95 -6.84
CA HIS A 47 -1.65 -3.62 -7.29
C HIS A 47 -0.91 -2.82 -6.20
N LEU A 48 -1.33 -2.95 -4.94
CA LEU A 48 -0.66 -2.33 -3.79
C LEU A 48 0.71 -2.97 -3.51
N THR A 49 0.86 -4.26 -3.78
CA THR A 49 2.14 -4.98 -3.66
C THR A 49 3.10 -4.61 -4.79
N ALA A 50 2.57 -4.45 -6.01
CA ALA A 50 3.33 -4.09 -7.20
C ALA A 50 3.78 -2.62 -7.22
N ARG A 51 3.15 -1.75 -6.43
CA ARG A 51 3.61 -0.37 -6.25
C ARG A 51 4.89 -0.40 -5.42
N PRO A 52 6.06 -0.02 -5.97
CA PRO A 52 7.24 0.15 -5.15
C PRO A 52 6.91 1.16 -4.04
N PRO A 53 7.39 0.97 -2.80
CA PRO A 53 7.21 1.95 -1.74
C PRO A 53 7.67 3.28 -2.33
N ALA A 54 6.76 4.26 -2.40
CA ALA A 54 7.08 5.58 -2.92
C ALA A 54 8.40 5.99 -2.29
N GLU A 55 9.40 6.25 -3.14
CA GLU A 55 10.76 6.55 -2.73
C GLU A 55 10.72 7.43 -1.50
N SER A 56 11.29 6.93 -0.40
CA SER A 56 11.56 7.80 0.74
C SER A 56 12.25 9.05 0.20
N PRO A 57 11.84 10.26 0.59
CA PRO A 57 12.50 11.48 0.12
C PRO A 57 14.01 11.31 0.29
N PRO A 58 14.83 11.69 -0.70
CA PRO A 58 16.26 11.48 -0.64
C PRO A 58 16.79 12.04 0.68
N PRO A 59 17.71 11.33 1.36
CA PRO A 59 18.25 11.81 2.62
C PRO A 59 18.80 13.22 2.42
N PRO A 60 18.61 14.14 3.39
CA PRO A 60 19.12 15.50 3.27
C PRO A 60 20.62 15.46 2.98
N PRO A 61 21.13 16.36 2.11
CA PRO A 61 22.55 16.36 1.77
C PRO A 61 23.40 16.51 3.05
N PRO A 62 24.56 15.85 3.14
CA PRO A 62 25.43 15.96 4.31
C PRO A 62 25.80 17.43 4.55
N PRO A 63 25.77 17.91 5.81
CA PRO A 63 26.16 19.27 6.14
C PRO A 63 27.66 19.43 5.88
N GLY A 64 28.04 19.96 4.71
CA GLY A 64 29.45 20.10 4.39
C GLY A 64 29.82 20.49 2.96
N VAL A 65 28.92 20.39 1.98
CA VAL A 65 29.19 20.88 0.61
C VAL A 65 29.09 22.41 0.54
N ARG A 66 30.00 23.10 1.22
CA ARG A 66 30.29 24.51 0.95
C ARG A 66 30.76 24.59 -0.50
N ARG A 67 29.92 25.15 -1.39
CA ARG A 67 30.34 25.54 -2.74
C ARG A 67 31.69 26.26 -2.64
N PRO A 68 32.72 25.88 -3.41
CA PRO A 68 33.95 26.64 -3.42
C PRO A 68 33.61 28.06 -3.88
N ARG A 69 33.87 29.03 -3.00
CA ARG A 69 33.76 30.45 -3.32
C ARG A 69 34.71 30.72 -4.47
N ARG A 70 34.15 31.08 -5.62
CA ARG A 70 34.89 31.57 -6.79
C ARG A 70 35.80 32.73 -6.34
N PRO A 71 37.11 32.74 -6.67
CA PRO A 71 37.98 33.83 -6.24
C PRO A 71 37.60 35.13 -6.96
N PRO A 72 37.73 36.30 -6.28
CA PRO A 72 37.55 37.59 -6.93
C PRO A 72 38.67 37.83 -7.94
N ARG A 73 38.32 38.49 -9.03
CA ARG A 73 39.15 38.79 -10.20
C ARG A 73 40.04 40.01 -9.95
#